data_AF-Q2KZ58-F1
#
_entry.id   AF-Q2KZ58-F1
#
_cell.length_a   1.000
_cell.length_b   1.000
_cell.length_c   1.000
_cell.angle_alpha   90.00
_cell.angle_beta   90.00
_cell.angle_gamma   90.00
#
_symmetry.space_group_name_H-M   'P 1'
#
loop_
_entity.id
_entity.type
_entity.pdbx_description
1 polymer ?
#
loop_
_entity_poly.entity_id
_entity_poly.type
_entity_poly.pdbx_seq_one_letter_code
_entity_poly.pdbx_strand_id
1 'polypeptide(L)'
;MAFPRLIGEGARTKAVTVNDAGLRVGEDHPNAKLTDGEVERIRSLHEDGLSYQTLAEKFEISKGAVAKICRYERRGQFAVRVKIVPVR
;
A
#
# COMPACT_ATOMS: atom_id res chain seq x y z
N MET A 1 26.92 33.81 27.29
CA MET A 1 26.70 33.64 25.83
C MET A 1 27.06 32.21 25.44
N ALA A 2 26.37 31.67 24.44
CA ALA A 2 26.53 30.36 23.79
C ALA A 2 25.85 29.15 24.46
N PHE A 3 24.55 28.99 24.20
CA PHE A 3 23.93 27.66 24.14
C PHE A 3 24.40 26.98 22.84
N PRO A 4 24.98 25.76 22.89
CA PRO A 4 25.38 25.05 21.68
C PRO A 4 24.15 24.65 20.87
N ARG A 5 24.18 24.94 19.56
CA ARG A 5 23.15 24.59 18.58
C ARG A 5 22.94 23.06 18.54
N LEU A 6 21.89 22.57 19.20
CA LEU A 6 21.31 21.27 18.92
C LEU A 6 20.28 21.43 17.80
N ILE A 7 20.56 20.88 16.62
CA ILE A 7 19.78 19.85 15.91
C ILE A 7 20.18 19.88 14.43
N GLY A 8 20.90 18.83 14.02
CA GLY A 8 21.17 18.52 12.63
C GLY A 8 19.87 18.27 11.86
N GLU A 9 19.94 18.50 10.55
CA GLU A 9 18.88 18.29 9.57
C GLU A 9 18.02 17.07 9.87
N GLY A 10 16.72 17.32 10.07
CA GLY A 10 15.75 16.32 10.48
C GLY A 10 15.69 15.15 9.51
N ALA A 11 16.17 13.99 9.95
CA ALA A 11 15.90 12.73 9.29
C ALA A 11 14.38 12.54 9.17
N ARG A 12 13.85 12.62 7.95
CA ARG A 12 12.42 12.41 7.68
C ARG A 12 12.10 10.95 7.95
N THR A 13 11.44 10.64 9.05
CA THR A 13 10.99 9.28 9.37
C THR A 13 9.58 9.04 8.86
N LYS A 14 9.32 7.90 8.20
CA LYS A 14 7.98 7.46 7.77
C LYS A 14 7.53 6.26 8.61
N ALA A 15 6.31 6.30 9.12
CA ALA A 15 5.65 5.12 9.68
C ALA A 15 5.15 4.24 8.53
N VAL A 16 5.52 2.95 8.55
CA VAL A 16 5.06 1.95 7.56
C VAL A 16 4.42 0.77 8.28
N THR A 17 3.32 0.28 7.73
CA THR A 17 2.65 -0.92 8.22
C THR A 17 3.36 -2.18 7.70
N VAL A 18 3.56 -3.17 8.57
CA VAL A 18 4.20 -4.45 8.21
C VAL A 18 3.42 -5.66 8.72
N ASN A 19 3.55 -6.80 8.03
CA ASN A 19 2.98 -8.08 8.45
C ASN A 19 3.81 -8.73 9.57
N ASP A 20 3.39 -9.93 9.98
CA ASP A 20 4.06 -10.74 11.00
C ASP A 20 5.54 -11.01 10.64
N ALA A 21 5.81 -11.32 9.37
CA ALA A 21 7.17 -11.49 8.84
C ALA A 21 7.99 -10.18 8.73
N GLY A 22 7.39 -9.01 9.00
CA GLY A 22 8.08 -7.71 8.99
C GLY A 22 8.23 -7.07 7.61
N LEU A 23 7.51 -7.58 6.61
CA LEU A 23 7.43 -7.02 5.27
C LEU A 23 6.36 -5.95 5.21
N ARG A 24 6.58 -4.88 4.43
CA ARG A 24 5.60 -3.80 4.23
C ARG A 24 4.36 -4.32 3.54
N VAL A 25 3.18 -3.92 4.00
CA VAL A 25 1.88 -4.39 3.50
C VAL A 25 1.08 -3.20 2.96
N GLY A 26 0.08 -3.48 2.12
CA GLY A 26 -0.87 -2.45 1.67
C GLY A 26 -0.18 -1.36 0.85
N GLU A 27 -0.62 -0.13 1.05
CA GLU A 27 -0.12 1.08 0.36
C GLU A 27 1.35 1.39 0.69
N ASP A 28 1.84 0.91 1.83
CA ASP A 28 3.22 1.14 2.27
C ASP A 28 4.24 0.23 1.54
N HIS A 29 3.76 -0.73 0.75
CA HIS A 29 4.64 -1.53 -0.09
C HIS A 29 5.24 -0.65 -1.20
N PRO A 30 6.57 -0.65 -1.42
CA PRO A 30 7.24 0.28 -2.34
C PRO A 30 6.77 0.18 -3.80
N ASN A 31 6.28 -0.99 -4.20
CA ASN A 31 5.73 -1.23 -5.54
C ASN A 31 4.18 -1.15 -5.59
N ALA A 32 3.53 -0.66 -4.54
CA ALA A 32 2.08 -0.49 -4.53
C ALA A 32 1.69 0.61 -5.51
N LYS A 33 0.95 0.24 -6.55
CA LYS A 33 0.32 1.18 -7.49
C LYS A 33 -1.11 1.55 -7.11
N LEU A 34 -1.67 0.82 -6.14
CA LEU A 34 -3.05 0.96 -5.70
C LEU A 34 -3.07 1.23 -4.20
N THR A 35 -3.94 2.16 -3.86
CA THR A 35 -4.40 2.41 -2.49
C THR A 35 -5.24 1.24 -1.99
N ASP A 36 -5.34 1.08 -0.67
CA ASP A 36 -6.21 0.08 -0.05
C ASP A 36 -7.68 0.39 -0.36
N GLY A 37 -8.04 1.69 -0.43
CA GLY A 37 -9.37 2.12 -0.87
C GLY A 37 -9.67 1.78 -2.34
N GLU A 38 -8.69 1.88 -3.24
CA GLU A 38 -8.87 1.42 -4.64
C GLU A 38 -9.03 -0.09 -4.73
N VAL A 39 -8.30 -0.86 -3.92
CA VAL A 39 -8.43 -2.32 -3.85
C VAL A 39 -9.83 -2.72 -3.39
N GLU A 40 -10.38 -2.05 -2.37
CA GLU A 40 -11.77 -2.24 -1.93
C GLU A 40 -12.75 -1.87 -3.04
N ARG A 41 -12.55 -0.72 -3.70
CA ARG A 41 -13.41 -0.29 -4.81
C ARG A 41 -13.41 -1.28 -5.97
N ILE A 42 -12.26 -1.87 -6.31
CA ILE A 42 -12.16 -2.93 -7.34
C ILE A 42 -13.01 -4.14 -6.95
N ARG A 43 -12.97 -4.55 -5.68
CA ARG A 43 -13.76 -5.69 -5.17
C ARG A 43 -15.25 -5.39 -5.23
N SER A 44 -15.69 -4.24 -4.71
CA SER A 44 -17.10 -3.84 -4.74
C SER A 44 -17.64 -3.73 -6.16
N LEU A 45 -16.90 -3.07 -7.08
CA LEU A 45 -17.33 -2.97 -8.48
C LEU A 45 -17.38 -4.33 -9.18
N HIS A 46 -16.50 -5.27 -8.81
CA HIS A 46 -16.57 -6.62 -9.34
C HIS A 46 -17.80 -7.38 -8.82
N GLU A 47 -18.15 -7.21 -7.54
CA GLU A 47 -19.38 -7.74 -6.94
C GLU A 47 -20.63 -7.15 -7.60
N ASP A 48 -20.59 -5.88 -8.02
CA ASP A 48 -21.63 -5.23 -8.83
C ASP A 48 -21.70 -5.75 -10.29
N GLY A 49 -20.82 -6.67 -10.67
CA GLY A 49 -20.83 -7.35 -11.96
C GLY A 49 -19.91 -6.75 -13.03
N LEU A 50 -19.02 -5.81 -12.69
CA LEU A 50 -18.05 -5.31 -13.66
C LEU A 50 -17.03 -6.40 -14.03
N SER A 51 -16.73 -6.46 -15.33
CA SER A 51 -15.72 -7.38 -15.86
C SER A 51 -14.31 -6.97 -15.46
N TYR A 52 -13.40 -7.95 -15.38
CA TYR A 52 -11.99 -7.67 -15.10
C TYR A 52 -11.33 -6.76 -16.13
N GLN A 53 -11.80 -6.75 -17.38
CA GLN A 53 -11.24 -5.89 -18.41
C GLN A 53 -11.63 -4.42 -18.19
N THR A 54 -12.89 -4.17 -17.86
CA THR A 54 -13.38 -2.83 -17.54
C THR A 54 -12.68 -2.26 -16.30
N LEU A 55 -12.43 -3.10 -15.29
CA LEU A 55 -11.67 -2.71 -14.09
C LEU A 55 -10.20 -2.44 -14.42
N ALA A 56 -9.58 -3.28 -15.26
CA ALA A 56 -8.20 -3.08 -15.70
C ALA A 56 -8.00 -1.72 -16.39
N GLU A 57 -8.91 -1.36 -17.28
CA GLU A 57 -8.89 -0.08 -18.00
C GLU A 57 -9.14 1.10 -17.05
N LYS A 58 -10.10 1.00 -16.12
CA LYS A 58 -10.42 2.07 -15.17
C LYS A 58 -9.31 2.37 -14.16
N PHE A 59 -8.60 1.34 -13.72
CA PHE A 59 -7.55 1.47 -12.70
C PHE A 59 -6.13 1.40 -13.29
N GLU A 60 -6.00 1.41 -14.63
CA GLU A 60 -4.73 1.37 -15.36
C GLU A 60 -3.77 0.25 -14.91
N ILE A 61 -4.34 -0.91 -14.57
CA ILE A 61 -3.59 -2.11 -14.16
C ILE A 61 -3.87 -3.28 -15.11
N SER A 62 -3.00 -4.28 -15.09
CA SER A 62 -3.23 -5.47 -15.91
C SER A 62 -4.46 -6.26 -15.45
N LYS A 63 -5.21 -6.82 -16.40
CA LYS A 63 -6.34 -7.73 -16.13
C LYS A 63 -5.97 -8.86 -15.16
N GLY A 64 -4.76 -9.41 -15.28
CA GLY A 64 -4.25 -10.43 -14.36
C GLY A 64 -4.04 -9.92 -12.93
N ALA A 65 -3.68 -8.65 -12.75
CA ALA A 65 -3.60 -8.04 -11.42
C ALA A 65 -4.99 -7.87 -10.80
N VAL A 66 -5.97 -7.38 -11.57
CA VAL A 66 -7.38 -7.29 -11.14
C VAL A 66 -7.88 -8.66 -10.68
N ALA A 67 -7.72 -9.70 -11.50
CA ALA A 67 -8.19 -11.04 -11.17
C ALA A 67 -7.59 -11.56 -9.85
N LYS A 68 -6.29 -11.31 -9.60
CA LYS A 68 -5.64 -11.70 -8.33
C LYS A 68 -6.14 -10.90 -7.13
N ILE A 69 -6.53 -9.64 -7.33
CA ILE A 69 -7.13 -8.80 -6.29
C ILE A 69 -8.54 -9.30 -5.95
N CYS A 70 -9.37 -9.57 -6.96
CA CYS A 70 -10.74 -10.07 -6.80
C CYS A 70 -10.78 -11.48 -6.19
N ARG A 71 -9.82 -12.35 -6.52
CA ARG A 71 -9.68 -13.69 -5.92
C ARG A 71 -8.95 -13.70 -4.57
N TYR A 72 -8.63 -12.54 -4.01
CA TYR A 72 -7.90 -12.40 -2.74
C TYR A 72 -6.52 -13.09 -2.69
N GLU A 73 -5.95 -13.48 -3.84
CA GLU A 73 -4.60 -14.05 -3.95
C GLU A 73 -3.51 -13.00 -3.67
N ARG A 74 -3.84 -11.72 -3.86
CA ARG A 74 -2.98 -10.57 -3.57
C ARG A 74 -3.76 -9.55 -2.74
N ARG A 75 -3.04 -8.74 -1.95
CA ARG A 75 -3.62 -7.72 -1.06
C ARG A 75 -4.64 -8.31 -0.06
N GLY A 76 -4.36 -9.52 0.43
CA GLY A 76 -5.12 -10.20 1.50
C GLY A 76 -4.32 -10.35 2.81
N GLN A 77 -3.16 -9.71 2.92
CA GLN A 77 -2.38 -9.72 4.16
C GLN A 77 -2.80 -8.56 5.06
N PHE A 78 -2.87 -8.81 6.36
CA PHE A 78 -3.22 -7.80 7.37
C PHE A 78 -1.96 -7.12 7.92
N ALA A 79 -2.08 -5.83 8.23
CA ALA A 79 -1.07 -5.10 8.99
C ALA A 79 -1.09 -5.58 10.44
N VAL A 80 0.06 -6.05 10.95
CA VAL A 80 0.19 -6.57 12.33
C VAL A 80 0.89 -5.55 13.22
N ARG A 81 1.86 -4.81 12.68
CA ARG A 81 2.68 -3.87 13.45
C ARG A 81 3.09 -2.66 12.61
N VAL A 82 3.44 -1.56 13.27
CA VAL A 82 3.96 -0.36 12.63
C VAL A 82 5.47 -0.29 12.85
N LYS A 83 6.22 -0.06 11.78
CA LYS A 83 7.68 0.15 11.81
C LYS A 83 7.99 1.57 11.35
N ILE A 84 8.83 2.28 12.09
CA ILE A 84 9.35 3.58 11.68
C ILE A 84 10.60 3.36 10.85
N VAL A 85 10.62 3.88 9.62
CA VAL A 85 11.74 3.74 8.70
C VAL A 85 12.28 5.13 8.34
N PRO A 86 13.60 5.35 8.43
CA PRO A 86 14.20 6.59 7.96
C PRO A 86 14.05 6.68 6.44
N VAL A 87 13.50 7.79 5.96
CA VAL A 87 13.43 8.14 4.53
C VAL A 87 14.70 8.87 4.19
N ARG A 88 15.43 8.36 3.20
CA ARG A 88 16.67 8.92 2.69
C ARG A 88 16.41 9.77 1.46
#